data_AF-A0A510XBA9-F1
#
_entry.id   AF-A0A510XBA9-F1
#
_cell.length_a   1.000
_cell.length_b   1.000
_cell.length_c   1.000
_cell.angle_alpha   90.00
_cell.angle_beta   90.00
_cell.angle_gamma   90.00
#
_symmetry.space_group_name_H-M   'P 1'
#
loop_
_entity.id
_entity.type
_entity.pdbx_description
1 polymer ?
#
loop_
_entity_poly.entity_id
_entity_poly.type
_entity_poly.pdbx_seq_one_letter_code
_entity_poly.pdbx_strand_id
1 'polypeptide(L)'
;MTPDSPSPAGNAPAIREPRPRRLDPDGYLAAFLVSLAGFGGLVVLAVLPLFVTRLVVELGHNEAQAGMVVSANLFGNALGMLGVAALLRHTGLKALAAGGAGLILACELASLSVTALAPLVLVRLAAGLGGGLLAGAAYAWAARRHYPERGYAMLLLLQFLGAGLLLFLLESPVTRFGLSALYLTFAGCALLALCCIPAMGRTAADAAAPLGSARRGTTAIWRDWRLWGLLLGIALFEIANAGAWAFLQAFGQALALPEAQIHGVTVIAGGIGGVGALAVMWLGERRGRTCPLAGGLLLSLAATATLLLDRGLLPYAAAVMMLSICWAFTLPYLQGALAQLDRFGELTAIGCFVMMCSLSLGPWLVGLGIDGGGVALGLLLILGCFAACLAAALPVTRVTDATPKETTA
;
A
#
# COMPACT_ATOMS: atom_id res chain seq x y z
N MET A 1 -58.36 31.73 58.26
CA MET A 1 -59.14 30.84 57.37
C MET A 1 -58.95 31.41 55.98
N THR A 2 -58.14 30.84 55.10
CA THR A 2 -58.12 29.46 54.59
C THR A 2 -56.68 28.94 54.37
N PRO A 3 -56.44 27.61 54.44
CA PRO A 3 -55.14 27.00 54.14
C PRO A 3 -55.12 26.41 52.72
N ASP A 4 -54.04 26.61 51.96
CA ASP A 4 -53.84 25.91 50.67
C ASP A 4 -52.57 25.05 50.67
N SER A 5 -52.84 23.74 50.67
CA SER A 5 -52.17 22.54 50.17
C SER A 5 -50.63 22.42 50.00
N PRO A 6 -50.05 21.24 50.30
CA PRO A 6 -48.62 20.95 50.14
C PRO A 6 -48.25 20.58 48.69
N SER A 7 -47.09 21.06 48.25
CA SER A 7 -46.44 20.70 46.97
C SER A 7 -46.07 19.20 46.91
N PRO A 8 -46.28 18.51 45.77
CA PRO A 8 -46.00 17.09 45.65
C PRO A 8 -44.52 16.81 45.37
N ALA A 9 -44.00 15.82 46.12
CA ALA A 9 -42.92 14.89 45.79
C ALA A 9 -41.81 15.38 44.82
N GLY A 10 -40.64 15.65 45.39
CA GLY A 10 -39.39 15.80 44.64
C GLY A 10 -39.12 14.58 43.76
N ASN A 11 -38.89 14.84 42.47
CA ASN A 11 -38.41 13.89 41.48
C ASN A 11 -37.18 13.13 42.01
N ALA A 12 -37.30 11.81 42.13
CA ALA A 12 -36.15 10.94 42.30
C ALA A 12 -35.18 11.12 41.11
N PRO A 13 -33.84 11.19 41.33
CA PRO A 13 -32.88 11.31 40.25
C PRO A 13 -32.93 10.05 39.40
N ALA A 14 -33.30 10.21 38.12
CA ALA A 14 -33.26 9.13 37.14
C ALA A 14 -31.84 8.53 37.11
N ILE A 15 -31.75 7.23 37.39
CA ILE A 15 -30.54 6.43 37.25
C ILE A 15 -30.11 6.56 35.78
N ARG A 16 -29.06 7.35 35.53
CA ARG A 16 -28.45 7.42 34.20
C ARG A 16 -27.85 6.05 33.92
N GLU A 17 -28.49 5.28 33.04
CA GLU A 17 -27.90 4.05 32.52
C GLU A 17 -26.46 4.33 32.06
N PRO A 18 -25.50 3.45 32.37
CA PRO A 18 -24.13 3.61 31.91
C PRO A 18 -24.15 3.59 30.37
N ARG A 19 -24.01 4.78 29.75
CA ARG A 19 -23.85 4.89 28.30
C ARG A 19 -22.72 3.93 27.90
N PRO A 20 -22.93 3.05 26.90
CA PRO A 20 -21.87 2.16 26.44
C PRO A 20 -20.63 3.01 26.16
N ARG A 21 -19.49 2.64 26.77
CA ARG A 21 -18.22 3.34 26.60
C ARG A 21 -17.96 3.47 25.10
N ARG A 22 -18.21 4.67 24.55
CA ARG A 22 -17.93 4.95 23.14
C ARG A 22 -16.42 4.86 23.00
N LEU A 23 -15.95 4.04 22.06
CA LEU A 23 -14.54 4.00 21.66
C LEU A 23 -14.08 5.43 21.40
N ASP A 24 -12.98 5.81 22.05
CA ASP A 24 -12.32 7.08 21.78
C ASP A 24 -11.83 7.08 20.33
N PRO A 25 -12.38 7.95 19.46
CA PRO A 25 -11.99 7.98 18.05
C PRO A 25 -10.52 8.35 17.82
N ASP A 26 -9.89 9.03 18.78
CA ASP A 26 -8.47 9.42 18.72
C ASP A 26 -7.56 8.48 19.53
N GLY A 27 -8.14 7.44 20.13
CA GLY A 27 -7.42 6.41 20.87
C GLY A 27 -6.68 5.41 19.98
N TYR A 28 -5.58 4.84 20.49
CA TYR A 28 -4.78 3.84 19.79
C TYR A 28 -5.57 2.61 19.34
N LEU A 29 -6.61 2.22 20.10
CA LEU A 29 -7.46 1.09 19.74
C LEU A 29 -8.30 1.36 18.49
N ALA A 30 -8.87 2.57 18.35
CA ALA A 30 -9.59 2.95 17.13
C ALA A 30 -8.65 3.02 15.93
N ALA A 31 -7.46 3.62 16.11
CA ALA A 31 -6.43 3.66 15.09
C ALA A 31 -6.02 2.24 14.65
N PHE A 32 -5.79 1.32 15.60
CA PHE A 32 -5.46 -0.07 15.31
C PHE A 32 -6.58 -0.78 14.52
N LEU A 33 -7.82 -0.73 15.00
CA LEU A 33 -8.96 -1.42 14.36
C LEU A 33 -9.23 -0.88 12.94
N VAL A 34 -9.20 0.44 12.75
CA VAL A 34 -9.41 1.03 11.42
C VAL A 34 -8.24 0.73 10.49
N SER A 35 -7.02 0.75 11.00
CA SER A 35 -5.84 0.39 10.22
C SER A 35 -5.84 -1.09 9.85
N LEU A 36 -6.32 -1.97 10.73
CA LEU A 36 -6.52 -3.39 10.46
C LEU A 36 -7.56 -3.62 9.36
N ALA A 37 -8.67 -2.86 9.40
CA ALA A 37 -9.65 -2.87 8.30
C ALA A 37 -9.02 -2.41 6.98
N GLY A 38 -8.24 -1.32 7.00
CA GLY A 38 -7.54 -0.81 5.81
C GLY A 38 -6.52 -1.80 5.24
N PHE A 39 -5.74 -2.44 6.11
CA PHE A 39 -4.81 -3.51 5.75
C PHE A 39 -5.54 -4.67 5.07
N GLY A 40 -6.75 -5.01 5.52
CA GLY A 40 -7.63 -5.99 4.88
C GLY A 40 -7.86 -5.75 3.38
N GLY A 41 -7.88 -4.48 2.94
CA GLY A 41 -7.99 -4.12 1.51
C GLY A 41 -6.68 -4.27 0.71
N LEU A 42 -5.53 -4.34 1.39
CA LEU A 42 -4.20 -4.42 0.79
C LEU A 42 -3.52 -5.77 1.02
N VAL A 43 -4.26 -6.79 1.45
CA VAL A 43 -3.72 -8.12 1.75
C VAL A 43 -3.09 -8.78 0.52
N VAL A 44 -3.65 -8.57 -0.68
CA VAL A 44 -3.07 -9.12 -1.92
C VAL A 44 -1.65 -8.58 -2.15
N LEU A 45 -1.42 -7.29 -1.88
CA LEU A 45 -0.08 -6.69 -1.94
C LEU A 45 0.87 -7.32 -0.91
N ALA A 46 0.37 -7.63 0.28
CA ALA A 46 1.15 -8.22 1.36
C ALA A 46 1.63 -9.64 1.05
N VAL A 47 0.84 -10.43 0.30
CA VAL A 47 1.18 -11.83 -0.04
C VAL A 47 1.48 -12.03 -1.52
N LEU A 48 1.82 -10.95 -2.22
CA LEU A 48 2.06 -10.93 -3.67
C LEU A 48 2.94 -12.09 -4.19
N PRO A 49 4.10 -12.39 -3.58
CA PRO A 49 4.98 -13.45 -4.08
C PRO A 49 4.31 -14.83 -4.02
N LEU A 50 3.58 -15.11 -2.93
CA LEU A 50 2.83 -16.36 -2.80
C LEU A 50 1.70 -16.44 -3.83
N PHE A 51 0.99 -15.33 -4.04
CA PHE A 51 -0.16 -15.32 -4.94
C PHE A 51 0.25 -15.52 -6.40
N VAL A 52 1.29 -14.81 -6.87
CA VAL A 52 1.85 -14.99 -8.22
C VAL A 52 2.33 -16.42 -8.42
N THR A 53 3.09 -16.96 -7.47
CA THR A 53 3.60 -18.35 -7.55
C THR A 53 2.47 -19.35 -7.72
N ARG A 54 1.40 -19.22 -6.92
CA ARG A 54 0.29 -20.17 -6.94
C ARG A 54 -0.56 -20.06 -8.20
N LEU A 55 -0.70 -18.87 -8.78
CA LEU A 55 -1.33 -18.69 -10.09
C LEU A 55 -0.57 -19.44 -11.19
N VAL A 56 0.76 -19.42 -11.16
CA VAL A 56 1.60 -20.15 -12.12
C VAL A 56 1.48 -21.67 -11.90
N VAL A 57 1.66 -22.14 -10.67
CA VAL A 57 1.72 -23.58 -10.35
C VAL A 57 0.37 -24.28 -10.52
N GLU A 58 -0.74 -23.66 -10.09
CA GLU A 58 -2.04 -24.36 -10.04
C GLU A 58 -2.92 -24.13 -11.26
N LEU A 59 -2.87 -22.94 -11.87
CA LEU A 59 -3.67 -22.62 -13.06
C LEU A 59 -2.88 -22.79 -14.37
N GLY A 60 -1.59 -23.12 -14.28
CA GLY A 60 -0.71 -23.27 -15.45
C GLY A 60 -0.53 -21.97 -16.24
N HIS A 61 -0.79 -20.83 -15.61
CA HIS A 61 -0.55 -19.51 -16.21
C HIS A 61 0.96 -19.26 -16.32
N ASN A 62 1.39 -18.58 -17.38
CA ASN A 62 2.77 -18.08 -17.41
C ASN A 62 2.94 -16.85 -16.50
N GLU A 63 4.18 -16.43 -16.30
CA GLU A 63 4.54 -15.33 -15.41
C GLU A 63 3.89 -14.01 -15.83
N ALA A 64 3.76 -13.78 -17.14
CA ALA A 64 3.08 -12.61 -17.67
C ALA A 64 1.58 -12.60 -17.32
N GLN A 65 0.91 -13.75 -17.45
CA GLN A 65 -0.50 -13.92 -17.12
C GLN A 65 -0.75 -13.81 -15.61
N ALA A 66 0.06 -14.45 -14.78
CA ALA A 66 0.00 -14.32 -13.33
C ALA A 66 0.25 -12.87 -12.89
N GLY A 67 1.26 -12.23 -13.49
CA GLY A 67 1.55 -10.80 -13.31
C GLY A 67 0.35 -9.93 -13.69
N MET A 68 -0.31 -10.19 -14.81
CA MET A 68 -1.50 -9.45 -15.26
C MET A 68 -2.68 -9.59 -14.30
N VAL A 69 -2.97 -10.79 -13.79
CA VAL A 69 -4.06 -11.06 -12.83
C VAL A 69 -3.88 -10.25 -11.55
N VAL A 70 -2.66 -10.26 -11.02
CA VAL A 70 -2.30 -9.51 -9.81
C VAL A 70 -2.27 -8.00 -10.05
N SER A 71 -1.73 -7.58 -11.19
CA SER A 71 -1.71 -6.19 -11.62
C SER A 71 -3.12 -5.62 -11.74
N ALA A 72 -4.07 -6.39 -12.28
CA ALA A 72 -5.48 -5.99 -12.33
C ALA A 72 -6.07 -5.76 -10.94
N ASN A 73 -5.72 -6.59 -9.95
CA ASN A 73 -6.14 -6.38 -8.56
C ASN A 73 -5.54 -5.08 -7.97
N LEU A 74 -4.25 -4.85 -8.14
CA LEU A 74 -3.59 -3.63 -7.66
C LEU A 74 -4.11 -2.36 -8.37
N PHE A 75 -4.43 -2.46 -9.66
CA PHE A 75 -5.05 -1.37 -10.40
C PHE A 75 -6.47 -1.09 -9.90
N GLY A 76 -7.24 -2.15 -9.61
CA GLY A 76 -8.52 -2.04 -8.91
C GLY A 76 -8.38 -1.30 -7.59
N ASN A 77 -7.37 -1.63 -6.78
CA ASN A 77 -7.09 -0.92 -5.52
C ASN A 77 -6.87 0.59 -5.75
N ALA A 78 -6.10 0.95 -6.77
CA ALA A 78 -5.89 2.35 -7.16
C ALA A 78 -7.23 3.06 -7.49
N LEU A 79 -8.07 2.43 -8.32
CA LEU A 79 -9.39 2.97 -8.70
C LEU A 79 -10.32 3.09 -7.49
N GLY A 80 -10.34 2.11 -6.60
CA GLY A 80 -11.15 2.13 -5.39
C GLY A 80 -10.73 3.28 -4.46
N MET A 81 -9.44 3.48 -4.22
CA MET A 81 -8.94 4.59 -3.41
C MET A 81 -9.29 5.95 -4.01
N LEU A 82 -9.16 6.11 -5.33
CA LEU A 82 -9.58 7.32 -6.04
C LEU A 82 -11.09 7.52 -5.92
N GLY A 83 -11.86 6.45 -6.03
CA GLY A 83 -13.30 6.42 -5.86
C GLY A 83 -13.72 6.96 -4.49
N VAL A 84 -12.99 6.65 -3.41
CA VAL A 84 -13.28 7.21 -2.08
C VAL A 84 -13.30 8.74 -2.11
N ALA A 85 -12.32 9.40 -2.74
CA ALA A 85 -12.28 10.86 -2.80
C ALA A 85 -13.52 11.46 -3.47
N ALA A 86 -14.05 10.81 -4.52
CA ALA A 86 -15.25 11.25 -5.24
C ALA A 86 -16.55 10.91 -4.50
N LEU A 87 -16.68 9.67 -4.01
CA LEU A 87 -17.91 9.16 -3.42
C LEU A 87 -18.12 9.64 -1.98
N LEU A 88 -17.06 10.03 -1.28
CA LEU A 88 -17.12 10.48 0.12
C LEU A 88 -17.96 11.74 0.33
N ARG A 89 -18.25 12.49 -0.75
CA ARG A 89 -19.17 13.64 -0.74
C ARG A 89 -20.64 13.22 -0.62
N HIS A 90 -20.97 12.01 -1.07
CA HIS A 90 -22.34 11.51 -1.16
C HIS A 90 -22.60 10.31 -0.23
N THR A 91 -21.55 9.58 0.13
CA THR A 91 -21.61 8.38 0.97
C THR A 91 -20.64 8.49 2.12
N GLY A 92 -21.06 8.06 3.32
CA GLY A 92 -20.20 8.08 4.50
C GLY A 92 -19.08 7.03 4.45
N LEU A 93 -17.98 7.27 5.17
CA LEU A 93 -16.80 6.38 5.21
C LEU A 93 -17.14 4.93 5.53
N LYS A 94 -18.04 4.70 6.50
CA LYS A 94 -18.44 3.34 6.88
C LYS A 94 -19.15 2.59 5.77
N ALA A 95 -19.98 3.28 4.99
CA ALA A 95 -20.70 2.66 3.88
C ALA A 95 -19.74 2.30 2.76
N LEU A 96 -18.78 3.16 2.46
CA LEU A 96 -17.71 2.88 1.48
C LEU A 96 -16.84 1.70 1.92
N ALA A 97 -16.40 1.69 3.18
CA ALA A 97 -15.62 0.59 3.73
C ALA A 97 -16.41 -0.73 3.72
N ALA A 98 -17.68 -0.71 4.11
CA ALA A 98 -18.52 -1.91 4.16
C ALA A 98 -18.84 -2.44 2.76
N GLY A 99 -19.12 -1.53 1.81
CA GLY A 99 -19.30 -1.87 0.40
C GLY A 99 -18.03 -2.47 -0.20
N GLY A 100 -16.86 -1.89 0.12
CA GLY A 100 -15.56 -2.41 -0.29
C GLY A 100 -15.29 -3.81 0.24
N ALA A 101 -15.46 -4.03 1.55
CA ALA A 101 -15.28 -5.34 2.17
C ALA A 101 -16.29 -6.39 1.66
N GLY A 102 -17.55 -5.99 1.42
CA GLY A 102 -18.56 -6.86 0.81
C GLY A 102 -18.21 -7.24 -0.63
N LEU A 103 -17.65 -6.32 -1.40
CA LEU A 103 -17.18 -6.60 -2.77
C LEU A 103 -15.99 -7.55 -2.78
N ILE A 104 -15.01 -7.37 -1.87
CA ILE A 104 -13.91 -8.33 -1.68
C ILE A 104 -14.49 -9.73 -1.42
N LEU A 105 -15.39 -9.85 -0.43
CA LEU A 105 -16.00 -11.14 -0.09
C LEU A 105 -16.66 -11.84 -1.27
N ALA A 106 -17.48 -11.11 -2.02
CA ALA A 106 -18.14 -11.67 -3.20
C ALA A 106 -17.13 -12.13 -4.25
N CYS A 107 -16.10 -11.33 -4.53
CA CYS A 107 -15.09 -11.66 -5.52
C CYS A 107 -14.16 -12.81 -5.09
N GLU A 108 -13.82 -12.93 -3.81
CA GLU A 108 -13.01 -14.03 -3.29
C GLU A 108 -13.76 -15.37 -3.37
N LEU A 109 -15.04 -15.38 -3.02
CA LEU A 109 -15.88 -16.56 -3.19
C LEU A 109 -16.07 -16.92 -4.67
N ALA A 110 -16.25 -15.92 -5.54
CA ALA A 110 -16.33 -16.17 -6.98
C ALA A 110 -15.03 -16.78 -7.53
N SER A 111 -13.87 -16.30 -7.09
CA SER A 111 -12.57 -16.80 -7.56
C SER A 111 -12.26 -18.24 -7.20
N LEU A 112 -12.94 -18.84 -6.22
CA LEU A 112 -12.85 -20.28 -5.97
C LEU A 112 -13.34 -21.13 -7.15
N SER A 113 -14.20 -20.57 -8.00
CA SER A 113 -14.81 -21.25 -9.14
C SER A 113 -14.27 -20.81 -10.51
N VAL A 114 -13.39 -19.80 -10.55
CA VAL A 114 -12.92 -19.18 -11.79
C VAL A 114 -11.46 -19.55 -12.05
N THR A 115 -11.24 -20.34 -13.10
CA THR A 115 -9.90 -20.79 -13.53
C THR A 115 -9.44 -20.15 -14.84
N ALA A 116 -10.38 -19.68 -15.67
CA ALA A 116 -10.04 -19.04 -16.94
C ALA A 116 -9.49 -17.62 -16.72
N LEU A 117 -8.46 -17.26 -17.50
CA LEU A 117 -7.69 -16.02 -17.31
C LEU A 117 -8.54 -14.74 -17.38
N ALA A 118 -9.31 -14.55 -18.46
CA ALA A 118 -10.10 -13.34 -18.65
C ALA A 118 -11.13 -13.06 -17.53
N PRO A 119 -11.99 -14.03 -17.13
CA PRO A 119 -12.89 -13.81 -16.00
C PRO A 119 -12.13 -13.67 -14.68
N LEU A 120 -10.99 -14.34 -14.50
CA LEU A 120 -10.17 -14.17 -13.31
C LEU A 120 -9.65 -12.73 -13.19
N VAL A 121 -9.11 -12.16 -14.27
CA VAL A 121 -8.66 -10.76 -14.33
C VAL A 121 -9.79 -9.79 -13.93
N LEU A 122 -10.99 -9.98 -14.46
CA LEU A 122 -12.15 -9.12 -14.16
C LEU A 122 -12.58 -9.24 -12.69
N VAL A 123 -12.67 -10.46 -12.16
CA VAL A 123 -13.01 -10.69 -10.76
C VAL A 123 -11.94 -10.12 -9.83
N ARG A 124 -10.65 -10.24 -10.19
CA ARG A 124 -9.55 -9.67 -9.43
C ARG A 124 -9.52 -8.15 -9.48
N LEU A 125 -9.83 -7.53 -10.61
CA LEU A 125 -10.01 -6.08 -10.74
C LEU A 125 -11.13 -5.59 -9.82
N ALA A 126 -12.27 -6.29 -9.79
CA ALA A 126 -13.39 -5.97 -8.90
C ALA A 126 -13.03 -6.16 -7.41
N ALA A 127 -12.34 -7.26 -7.05
CA ALA A 127 -11.82 -7.46 -5.70
C ALA A 127 -10.89 -6.33 -5.28
N GLY A 128 -10.00 -5.92 -6.19
CA GLY A 128 -9.10 -4.78 -6.02
C GLY A 128 -9.87 -3.48 -5.78
N LEU A 129 -10.91 -3.21 -6.56
CA LEU A 129 -11.77 -2.04 -6.35
C LEU A 129 -12.37 -2.03 -4.94
N GLY A 130 -12.81 -3.19 -4.46
CA GLY A 130 -13.28 -3.36 -3.07
C GLY A 130 -12.19 -3.08 -2.04
N GLY A 131 -11.00 -3.61 -2.26
CA GLY A 131 -9.81 -3.37 -1.44
C GLY A 131 -9.44 -1.88 -1.37
N GLY A 132 -9.51 -1.19 -2.50
CA GLY A 132 -9.20 0.23 -2.61
C GLY A 132 -10.21 1.11 -1.90
N LEU A 133 -11.50 0.78 -1.99
CA LEU A 133 -12.55 1.46 -1.22
C LEU A 133 -12.34 1.31 0.28
N LEU A 134 -12.00 0.10 0.73
CA LEU A 134 -11.76 -0.21 2.14
C LEU A 134 -10.50 0.49 2.68
N ALA A 135 -9.37 0.33 1.99
CA ALA A 135 -8.11 0.96 2.37
C ALA A 135 -8.19 2.49 2.26
N GLY A 136 -8.76 3.01 1.16
CA GLY A 136 -8.97 4.44 0.96
C GLY A 136 -9.86 5.06 2.05
N ALA A 137 -10.89 4.35 2.51
CA ALA A 137 -11.70 4.81 3.64
C ALA A 137 -10.91 4.85 4.96
N ALA A 138 -10.01 3.90 5.20
CA ALA A 138 -9.12 3.91 6.36
C ALA A 138 -8.09 5.06 6.31
N TYR A 139 -7.50 5.32 5.14
CA TYR A 139 -6.61 6.48 4.94
C TYR A 139 -7.35 7.81 5.10
N ALA A 140 -8.55 7.94 4.53
CA ALA A 140 -9.39 9.13 4.68
C ALA A 140 -9.84 9.32 6.14
N TRP A 141 -10.08 8.23 6.88
CA TRP A 141 -10.35 8.28 8.31
C TRP A 141 -9.14 8.82 9.09
N ALA A 142 -7.93 8.31 8.82
CA ALA A 142 -6.70 8.74 9.49
C ALA A 142 -6.42 10.23 9.23
N ALA A 143 -6.58 10.68 7.98
CA ALA A 143 -6.40 12.07 7.56
C ALA A 143 -7.28 13.08 8.32
N ARG A 144 -8.42 12.64 8.86
CA ARG A 144 -9.42 13.48 9.55
C ARG A 144 -9.28 13.47 11.07
N ARG A 145 -8.30 12.77 11.62
CA ARG A 145 -8.06 12.70 13.08
C ARG A 145 -7.22 13.88 13.55
N HIS A 146 -7.24 14.13 14.86
CA HIS A 146 -6.41 15.16 15.47
C HIS A 146 -4.91 14.86 15.34
N TYR A 147 -4.56 13.56 15.27
CA TYR A 147 -3.21 13.03 15.09
C TYR A 147 -3.12 12.11 13.86
N PRO A 148 -3.18 12.65 12.61
CA PRO A 148 -3.17 11.84 11.39
C PRO A 148 -1.94 10.93 11.27
N GLU A 149 -0.79 11.41 11.74
CA GLU A 149 0.49 10.71 11.73
C GLU A 149 0.41 9.35 12.43
N ARG A 150 -0.39 9.24 13.50
CA ARG A 150 -0.58 7.98 14.23
C ARG A 150 -1.37 6.97 13.41
N GLY A 151 -2.40 7.43 12.69
CA GLY A 151 -3.20 6.58 11.81
C GLY A 151 -2.38 6.06 10.63
N TYR A 152 -1.64 6.95 9.96
CA TYR A 152 -0.74 6.55 8.87
C TYR A 152 0.37 5.61 9.33
N ALA A 153 1.00 5.89 10.48
CA ALA A 153 2.02 5.01 11.05
C ALA A 153 1.47 3.63 11.38
N MET A 154 0.25 3.53 11.92
CA MET A 154 -0.39 2.25 12.22
C MET A 154 -0.75 1.46 10.95
N LEU A 155 -1.26 2.13 9.90
CA LEU A 155 -1.49 1.53 8.59
C LEU A 155 -0.20 0.94 8.00
N LEU A 156 0.90 1.72 8.03
CA LEU A 156 2.21 1.25 7.55
C LEU A 156 2.76 0.10 8.41
N LEU A 157 2.62 0.18 9.74
CA LEU A 157 3.05 -0.87 10.66
C LEU A 157 2.37 -2.20 10.34
N LEU A 158 1.04 -2.17 10.16
CA LEU A 158 0.26 -3.35 9.77
C LEU A 158 0.58 -3.80 8.35
N GLN A 159 0.91 -2.88 7.43
CA GLN A 159 1.34 -3.24 6.08
C GLN A 159 2.61 -4.11 6.07
N PHE A 160 3.63 -3.75 6.86
CA PHE A 160 4.88 -4.53 6.92
C PHE A 160 4.79 -5.72 7.87
N LEU A 161 4.46 -5.49 9.14
CA LEU A 161 4.41 -6.57 10.14
C LEU A 161 3.28 -7.56 9.84
N GLY A 162 2.13 -7.06 9.39
CA GLY A 162 1.02 -7.90 8.96
C GLY A 162 1.36 -8.70 7.71
N ALA A 163 2.14 -8.17 6.76
CA ALA A 163 2.60 -8.94 5.61
C ALA A 163 3.52 -10.09 6.02
N GLY A 164 4.55 -9.83 6.82
CA GLY A 164 5.43 -10.87 7.33
C GLY A 164 4.66 -11.94 8.13
N LEU A 165 3.74 -11.51 9.01
CA LEU A 165 2.90 -12.42 9.78
C LEU A 165 1.98 -13.25 8.88
N LEU A 166 1.31 -12.65 7.89
CA LEU A 166 0.44 -13.41 6.97
C LEU A 166 1.25 -14.40 6.15
N LEU A 167 2.40 -14.01 5.59
CA LEU A 167 3.27 -14.92 4.84
C LEU A 167 3.71 -16.12 5.69
N PHE A 168 4.05 -15.88 6.96
CA PHE A 168 4.39 -16.93 7.92
C PHE A 168 3.20 -17.86 8.20
N LEU A 169 2.02 -17.30 8.49
CA LEU A 169 0.82 -18.08 8.80
C LEU A 169 0.29 -18.85 7.59
N LEU A 170 0.53 -18.35 6.37
CA LEU A 170 0.00 -18.92 5.13
C LEU A 170 0.81 -20.09 4.57
N GLU A 171 2.03 -20.33 5.04
CA GLU A 171 2.87 -21.42 4.53
C GLU A 171 2.15 -22.78 4.61
N SER A 172 1.63 -23.14 5.78
CA SER A 172 0.96 -24.44 5.98
C SER A 172 -0.40 -24.56 5.28
N PRO A 173 -1.29 -23.55 5.29
CA PRO A 173 -2.54 -23.62 4.53
C PRO A 173 -2.32 -23.68 3.01
N VAL A 174 -1.41 -22.87 2.48
CA VAL A 174 -1.18 -22.78 1.03
C VAL A 174 -0.54 -24.06 0.48
N THR A 175 0.35 -24.71 1.23
CA THR A 175 0.91 -26.01 0.83
C THR A 175 -0.13 -27.12 0.77
N ARG A 176 -1.23 -27.03 1.54
CA ARG A 176 -2.30 -28.04 1.60
C ARG A 176 -3.47 -27.76 0.66
N PHE A 177 -3.88 -26.50 0.54
CA PHE A 177 -5.12 -26.09 -0.13
C PHE A 177 -4.89 -25.13 -1.30
N GLY A 178 -3.64 -24.76 -1.58
CA GLY A 178 -3.29 -23.98 -2.75
C GLY A 178 -3.88 -22.57 -2.79
N LEU A 179 -4.31 -22.13 -3.98
CA LEU A 179 -5.00 -20.85 -4.22
C LEU A 179 -6.27 -20.69 -3.37
N SER A 180 -6.96 -21.79 -3.05
CA SER A 180 -8.16 -21.72 -2.23
C SER A 180 -7.86 -21.20 -0.82
N ALA A 181 -6.70 -21.54 -0.24
CA ALA A 181 -6.28 -20.96 1.05
C ALA A 181 -6.06 -19.46 0.96
N LEU A 182 -5.50 -18.96 -0.15
CA LEU A 182 -5.30 -17.52 -0.35
C LEU A 182 -6.64 -16.78 -0.46
N TYR A 183 -7.55 -17.25 -1.33
CA TYR A 183 -8.87 -16.62 -1.49
C TYR A 183 -9.69 -16.65 -0.20
N LEU A 184 -9.69 -17.77 0.53
CA LEU A 184 -10.36 -17.85 1.83
C LEU A 184 -9.72 -16.95 2.89
N THR A 185 -8.41 -16.73 2.84
CA THR A 185 -7.73 -15.79 3.71
C THR A 185 -8.12 -14.35 3.38
N PHE A 186 -8.19 -13.99 2.10
CA PHE A 186 -8.64 -12.66 1.67
C PHE A 186 -10.09 -12.41 2.10
N ALA A 187 -10.96 -13.40 1.95
CA ALA A 187 -12.32 -13.37 2.47
C ALA A 187 -12.33 -13.22 4.01
N GLY A 188 -11.53 -13.99 4.73
CA GLY A 188 -11.38 -13.89 6.19
C GLY A 188 -10.94 -12.50 6.65
N CYS A 189 -9.97 -11.90 5.97
CA CYS A 189 -9.52 -10.52 6.23
C CYS A 189 -10.62 -9.49 5.95
N ALA A 190 -11.43 -9.69 4.90
CA ALA A 190 -12.58 -8.81 4.62
C ALA A 190 -13.69 -8.94 5.68
N LEU A 191 -13.97 -10.16 6.19
CA LEU A 191 -14.88 -10.35 7.33
C LEU A 191 -14.35 -9.67 8.60
N LEU A 192 -13.06 -9.84 8.89
CA LEU A 192 -12.42 -9.18 10.02
C LEU A 192 -12.50 -7.65 9.89
N ALA A 193 -12.29 -7.13 8.67
CA ALA A 193 -12.45 -5.71 8.38
C ALA A 193 -13.88 -5.24 8.64
N LEU A 194 -14.91 -6.00 8.23
CA LEU A 194 -16.32 -5.69 8.52
C LEU A 194 -16.57 -5.55 10.03
N CYS A 195 -15.97 -6.42 10.86
CA CYS A 195 -16.06 -6.33 12.32
C CYS A 195 -15.36 -5.09 12.89
N CYS A 196 -14.34 -4.57 12.20
CA CYS A 196 -13.56 -3.40 12.62
C CYS A 196 -14.15 -2.06 12.15
N ILE A 197 -14.92 -2.02 11.06
CA ILE A 197 -15.56 -0.80 10.51
C ILE A 197 -16.38 0.01 11.55
N PRO A 198 -17.12 -0.60 12.50
CA PRO A 198 -17.81 0.16 13.53
C PRO A 198 -16.91 1.14 14.29
N ALA A 199 -15.63 0.79 14.49
CA ALA A 199 -14.62 1.60 15.17
C ALA A 199 -14.28 2.92 14.44
N MET A 200 -14.62 3.04 13.14
CA MET A 200 -14.44 4.30 12.41
C MET A 200 -15.24 5.48 13.03
N GLY A 201 -16.25 5.19 13.87
CA GLY A 201 -17.05 6.21 14.55
C GLY A 201 -17.91 7.05 13.59
N ARG A 202 -18.79 7.90 14.12
CA ARG A 202 -19.41 8.96 13.31
C ARG A 202 -18.45 10.14 13.37
N THR A 203 -17.89 10.56 12.25
CA THR A 203 -17.01 11.73 12.25
C THR A 203 -17.89 12.96 12.06
N ALA A 204 -17.81 13.95 12.96
CA ALA A 204 -18.45 15.24 12.74
C ALA A 204 -17.97 15.90 11.41
N ALA A 205 -16.76 15.51 10.97
CA ALA A 205 -16.15 15.87 9.68
C ALA A 205 -16.68 15.10 8.46
N ASP A 206 -17.66 14.19 8.61
CA ASP A 206 -18.30 13.54 7.45
C ASP A 206 -19.08 14.55 6.58
N ALA A 207 -19.31 15.78 7.08
CA ALA A 207 -20.01 16.86 6.40
C ALA A 207 -19.12 18.00 5.85
N ALA A 208 -17.82 18.04 6.16
CA ALA A 208 -16.99 19.18 5.77
C ALA A 208 -15.50 18.84 5.67
N ALA A 209 -15.08 18.44 4.47
CA ALA A 209 -13.75 18.76 3.99
C ALA A 209 -13.88 19.00 2.48
N PRO A 210 -13.78 20.25 2.00
CA PRO A 210 -13.58 20.48 0.59
C PRO A 210 -12.24 19.83 0.23
N LEU A 211 -12.24 18.91 -0.75
CA LEU A 211 -11.06 18.77 -1.58
C LEU A 211 -10.76 20.18 -2.09
N GLY A 212 -9.56 20.67 -1.78
CA GLY A 212 -9.18 22.08 -1.87
C GLY A 212 -9.76 22.74 -3.11
N SER A 213 -10.34 23.93 -2.93
CA SER A 213 -10.75 24.77 -4.03
C SER A 213 -9.57 24.92 -4.99
N ALA A 214 -9.66 24.33 -6.18
CA ALA A 214 -8.75 24.58 -7.27
C ALA A 214 -8.83 26.08 -7.59
N ARG A 215 -7.93 26.87 -6.98
CA ARG A 215 -7.81 28.30 -7.23
C ARG A 215 -6.76 28.51 -8.31
N ARG A 216 -7.18 29.31 -9.29
CA ARG A 216 -6.48 29.74 -10.50
C ARG A 216 -4.97 30.00 -10.26
N GLY A 217 -4.15 29.12 -10.85
CA GLY A 217 -2.69 29.20 -10.88
C GLY A 217 -2.02 27.93 -11.47
N THR A 218 -2.82 26.90 -11.78
CA THR A 218 -2.37 25.52 -11.98
C THR A 218 -1.57 25.26 -13.25
N THR A 219 -1.78 26.00 -14.35
CA THR A 219 -1.20 25.66 -15.66
C THR A 219 0.32 25.83 -15.76
N ALA A 220 0.93 26.67 -14.92
CA ALA A 220 2.37 26.91 -14.95
C ALA A 220 3.19 25.74 -14.36
N ILE A 221 2.63 25.03 -13.36
CA ILE A 221 3.29 23.90 -12.68
C ILE A 221 3.38 22.68 -13.59
N TRP A 222 2.36 22.43 -14.41
CA TRP A 222 2.37 21.35 -15.41
C TRP A 222 3.46 21.52 -16.48
N ARG A 223 4.00 22.74 -16.61
CA ARG A 223 5.09 23.08 -17.52
C ARG A 223 6.48 22.95 -16.85
N ASP A 224 6.52 22.65 -15.56
CA ASP A 224 7.77 22.38 -14.85
C ASP A 224 8.23 20.94 -15.13
N TRP A 225 9.37 20.81 -15.81
CA TRP A 225 9.98 19.51 -16.13
C TRP A 225 10.34 18.72 -14.86
N ARG A 226 10.56 19.38 -13.73
CA ARG A 226 10.91 18.77 -12.44
C ARG A 226 9.78 17.88 -11.92
N LEU A 227 8.53 18.30 -12.11
CA LEU A 227 7.35 17.54 -11.74
C LEU A 227 7.33 16.20 -12.49
N TRP A 228 7.44 16.25 -13.81
CA TRP A 228 7.42 15.05 -14.64
C TRP A 228 8.62 14.13 -14.37
N GLY A 229 9.80 14.69 -14.10
CA GLY A 229 10.97 13.93 -13.67
C GLY A 229 10.75 13.16 -12.36
N LEU A 230 10.13 13.79 -11.35
CA LEU A 230 9.80 13.13 -10.08
C LEU A 230 8.66 12.12 -10.21
N LEU A 231 7.60 12.44 -10.96
CA LEU A 231 6.50 11.50 -11.21
C LEU A 231 6.99 10.25 -11.95
N LEU A 232 7.84 10.44 -12.98
CA LEU A 232 8.49 9.33 -13.68
C LEU A 232 9.42 8.55 -12.75
N GLY A 233 10.19 9.24 -11.91
CA GLY A 233 11.05 8.62 -10.91
C GLY A 233 10.27 7.74 -9.93
N ILE A 234 9.18 8.26 -9.36
CA ILE A 234 8.27 7.51 -8.49
C ILE A 234 7.68 6.31 -9.23
N ALA A 235 7.22 6.52 -10.47
CA ALA A 235 6.62 5.47 -11.28
C ALA A 235 7.58 4.30 -11.51
N LEU A 236 8.79 4.60 -11.99
CA LEU A 236 9.80 3.60 -12.27
C LEU A 236 10.27 2.89 -10.99
N PHE A 237 10.36 3.62 -9.89
CA PHE A 237 10.71 3.04 -8.59
C PHE A 237 9.66 2.04 -8.11
N GLU A 238 8.38 2.38 -8.18
CA GLU A 238 7.29 1.50 -7.76
C GLU A 238 7.12 0.31 -8.70
N ILE A 239 7.26 0.49 -10.02
CA ILE A 239 7.28 -0.61 -11.00
C ILE A 239 8.37 -1.63 -10.64
N ALA A 240 9.59 -1.15 -10.38
CA ALA A 240 10.72 -1.99 -10.03
C ALA A 240 10.48 -2.78 -8.73
N ASN A 241 10.01 -2.11 -7.68
CA ASN A 241 9.78 -2.75 -6.38
C ASN A 241 8.60 -3.73 -6.39
N ALA A 242 7.47 -3.35 -7.00
CA ALA A 242 6.31 -4.24 -7.11
C ALA A 242 6.62 -5.48 -7.96
N GLY A 243 7.33 -5.28 -9.07
CA GLY A 243 7.78 -6.37 -9.92
C GLY A 243 8.78 -7.28 -9.22
N ALA A 244 9.76 -6.72 -8.51
CA ALA A 244 10.72 -7.51 -7.73
C ALA A 244 10.02 -8.33 -6.63
N TRP A 245 9.08 -7.71 -5.91
CA TRP A 245 8.29 -8.36 -4.86
C TRP A 245 7.43 -9.52 -5.41
N ALA A 246 6.75 -9.30 -6.54
CA ALA A 246 5.88 -10.31 -7.17
C ALA A 246 6.62 -11.61 -7.54
N PHE A 247 7.87 -11.52 -7.99
CA PHE A 247 8.62 -12.66 -8.53
C PHE A 247 9.77 -13.13 -7.65
N LEU A 248 9.78 -12.80 -6.35
CA LEU A 248 10.81 -13.29 -5.42
C LEU A 248 10.98 -14.81 -5.47
N GLN A 249 9.86 -15.55 -5.58
CA GLN A 249 9.90 -17.01 -5.68
C GLN A 249 10.60 -17.46 -6.96
N ALA A 250 10.26 -16.88 -8.11
CA ALA A 250 10.86 -17.22 -9.40
C ALA A 250 12.38 -16.93 -9.40
N PHE A 251 12.81 -15.83 -8.76
CA PHE A 251 14.23 -15.50 -8.62
C PHE A 251 14.97 -16.54 -7.77
N GLY A 252 14.39 -16.98 -6.66
CA GLY A 252 14.99 -18.02 -5.82
C GLY A 252 15.01 -19.40 -6.49
N GLN A 253 13.96 -19.74 -7.24
CA GLN A 253 13.87 -21.00 -7.98
C GLN A 253 14.88 -21.07 -9.14
N ALA A 254 15.17 -19.95 -9.80
CA ALA A 254 16.23 -19.87 -10.81
C ALA A 254 17.62 -20.20 -10.26
N LEU A 255 17.84 -19.97 -8.96
CA LEU A 255 19.07 -20.32 -8.23
C LEU A 255 19.04 -21.76 -7.66
N ALA A 256 18.02 -22.55 -8.00
CA ALA A 256 17.75 -23.89 -7.46
C ALA A 256 17.69 -23.94 -5.91
N LEU A 257 17.26 -22.85 -5.27
CA LEU A 257 17.10 -22.81 -3.81
C LEU A 257 15.85 -23.60 -3.38
N PRO A 258 15.90 -24.31 -2.25
CA PRO A 258 14.74 -24.97 -1.67
C PRO A 258 13.61 -23.96 -1.36
N GLU A 259 12.35 -24.34 -1.64
CA GLU A 259 11.19 -23.46 -1.44
C GLU A 259 11.08 -22.91 -0.02
N ALA A 260 11.39 -23.73 0.99
CA ALA A 260 11.37 -23.32 2.40
C ALA A 260 12.38 -22.20 2.70
N GLN A 261 13.54 -22.19 2.02
CA GLN A 261 14.54 -21.13 2.20
C GLN A 261 14.07 -19.82 1.56
N ILE A 262 13.48 -19.91 0.36
CA ILE A 262 12.94 -18.75 -0.36
C ILE A 262 11.79 -18.12 0.43
N HIS A 263 10.88 -18.96 0.95
CA HIS A 263 9.78 -18.52 1.80
C HIS A 263 10.28 -17.84 3.07
N GLY A 264 11.24 -18.47 3.78
CA GLY A 264 11.83 -17.88 5.00
C GLY A 264 12.44 -16.50 4.75
N VAL A 265 13.15 -16.31 3.63
CA VAL A 265 13.66 -14.99 3.21
C VAL A 265 12.51 -14.02 2.94
N THR A 266 11.47 -14.46 2.24
CA THR A 266 10.30 -13.63 1.90
C THR A 266 9.55 -13.14 3.13
N VAL A 267 9.38 -13.99 4.15
CA VAL A 267 8.76 -13.63 5.44
C VAL A 267 9.57 -12.54 6.14
N ILE A 268 10.89 -12.71 6.24
CA ILE A 268 11.76 -11.71 6.89
C ILE A 268 11.75 -10.40 6.10
N ALA A 269 11.82 -10.48 4.77
CA ALA A 269 11.79 -9.34 3.89
C ALA A 269 10.51 -8.51 4.00
N GLY A 270 9.37 -9.15 4.28
CA GLY A 270 8.10 -8.47 4.53
C GLY A 270 8.11 -7.57 5.76
N GLY A 271 8.88 -7.93 6.80
CA GLY A 271 8.98 -7.15 8.04
C GLY A 271 10.16 -6.18 8.12
N ILE A 272 11.29 -6.51 7.49
CA ILE A 272 12.56 -5.78 7.67
C ILE A 272 12.56 -4.36 7.10
N GLY A 273 11.60 -4.04 6.21
CA GLY A 273 11.45 -2.69 5.63
C GLY A 273 11.35 -1.58 6.68
N GLY A 274 10.83 -1.87 7.89
CA GLY A 274 10.79 -0.92 9.00
C GLY A 274 12.17 -0.35 9.38
N VAL A 275 13.26 -1.09 9.18
CA VAL A 275 14.63 -0.62 9.40
C VAL A 275 14.96 0.56 8.48
N GLY A 276 14.49 0.53 7.22
CA GLY A 276 14.64 1.63 6.26
C GLY A 276 13.94 2.90 6.74
N ALA A 277 12.72 2.77 7.26
CA ALA A 277 11.98 3.91 7.82
C ALA A 277 12.70 4.52 9.04
N LEU A 278 13.25 3.70 9.94
CA LEU A 278 14.06 4.18 11.06
C LEU A 278 15.32 4.93 10.59
N ALA A 279 15.97 4.45 9.52
CA ALA A 279 17.12 5.13 8.92
C ALA A 279 16.75 6.51 8.36
N VAL A 280 15.57 6.65 7.73
CA VAL A 280 15.04 7.96 7.30
C VAL A 280 14.82 8.89 8.48
N MET A 281 14.19 8.40 9.56
CA MET A 281 13.96 9.21 10.77
C MET A 281 15.26 9.71 11.40
N TRP A 282 16.30 8.86 11.43
CA TRP A 282 17.60 9.23 12.00
C TRP A 282 18.38 10.22 11.12
N LEU A 283 18.43 9.96 9.80
CA LEU A 283 19.17 10.80 8.86
C LEU A 283 18.47 12.14 8.59
N GLY A 284 17.14 12.12 8.53
CA GLY A 284 16.31 13.29 8.22
C GLY A 284 16.76 13.98 6.93
N GLU A 285 16.80 15.31 6.95
CA GLU A 285 17.33 16.17 5.88
C GLU A 285 18.77 16.63 6.13
N ARG A 286 19.48 16.03 7.09
CA ARG A 286 20.80 16.54 7.57
C ARG A 286 21.88 16.62 6.47
N ARG A 287 21.72 15.87 5.38
CA ARG A 287 22.66 15.83 4.23
C ARG A 287 22.00 16.25 2.90
N GLY A 288 20.92 17.02 2.95
CA GLY A 288 20.06 17.23 1.78
C GLY A 288 19.33 15.95 1.37
N ARG A 289 18.57 15.98 0.28
CA ARG A 289 17.74 14.85 -0.17
C ARG A 289 18.40 14.05 -1.29
N THR A 290 19.24 14.71 -2.09
CA THR A 290 19.94 14.11 -3.22
C THR A 290 20.87 12.97 -2.79
N CYS A 291 21.69 13.17 -1.76
CA CYS A 291 22.65 12.15 -1.32
C CYS A 291 21.97 10.89 -0.75
N PRO A 292 20.99 10.99 0.17
CA PRO A 292 20.21 9.84 0.61
C PRO A 292 19.54 9.11 -0.55
N LEU A 293 18.85 9.84 -1.44
CA LEU A 293 18.14 9.24 -2.58
C LEU A 293 19.10 8.52 -3.55
N ALA A 294 20.25 9.12 -3.86
CA ALA A 294 21.28 8.48 -4.68
C ALA A 294 21.77 7.19 -4.03
N GLY A 295 22.05 7.22 -2.72
CA GLY A 295 22.51 6.06 -1.97
C GLY A 295 21.48 4.92 -1.97
N GLY A 296 20.21 5.22 -1.69
CA GLY A 296 19.13 4.24 -1.72
C GLY A 296 18.95 3.58 -3.09
N LEU A 297 18.96 4.38 -4.16
CA LEU A 297 18.83 3.86 -5.53
C LEU A 297 20.06 3.06 -5.99
N LEU A 298 21.28 3.49 -5.63
CA LEU A 298 22.50 2.74 -5.92
C LEU A 298 22.53 1.40 -5.17
N LEU A 299 22.04 1.37 -3.92
CA LEU A 299 21.90 0.13 -3.16
C LEU A 299 20.82 -0.78 -3.76
N SER A 300 19.69 -0.25 -4.22
CA SER A 300 18.69 -1.01 -4.98
C SER A 300 19.28 -1.59 -6.26
N LEU A 301 20.07 -0.82 -7.02
CA LEU A 301 20.78 -1.30 -8.21
C LEU A 301 21.77 -2.42 -7.86
N ALA A 302 22.57 -2.25 -6.83
CA ALA A 302 23.53 -3.26 -6.38
C ALA A 302 22.84 -4.55 -5.90
N ALA A 303 21.71 -4.42 -5.21
CA ALA A 303 20.91 -5.56 -4.76
C ALA A 303 20.32 -6.33 -5.96
N THR A 304 19.70 -5.64 -6.92
CA THR A 304 19.20 -6.27 -8.15
C THR A 304 20.31 -6.88 -8.99
N ALA A 305 21.47 -6.21 -9.10
CA ALA A 305 22.64 -6.77 -9.77
C ALA A 305 23.14 -8.04 -9.07
N THR A 306 23.08 -8.08 -7.74
CA THR A 306 23.43 -9.29 -6.97
C THR A 306 22.50 -10.46 -7.29
N LEU A 307 21.21 -10.21 -7.53
CA LEU A 307 20.26 -11.24 -7.96
C LEU A 307 20.53 -11.77 -9.38
N LEU A 308 21.16 -10.97 -10.26
CA LEU A 308 21.60 -11.41 -11.58
C LEU A 308 22.85 -12.29 -11.54
N LEU A 309 23.65 -12.16 -10.48
CA LEU A 309 24.78 -13.04 -10.25
C LEU A 309 24.21 -14.34 -9.70
N ASP A 310 24.22 -15.40 -10.49
CA ASP A 310 23.78 -16.74 -10.08
C ASP A 310 24.61 -17.22 -8.86
N ARG A 311 24.05 -17.03 -7.66
CA ARG A 311 24.71 -17.21 -6.36
C ARG A 311 23.76 -17.86 -5.38
N GLY A 312 24.30 -18.55 -4.36
CA GLY A 312 23.50 -19.29 -3.37
C GLY A 312 22.63 -18.43 -2.44
N LEU A 313 22.14 -19.04 -1.36
CA LEU A 313 21.14 -18.46 -0.45
C LEU A 313 21.53 -17.09 0.13
N LEU A 314 22.77 -16.93 0.59
CA LEU A 314 23.15 -15.75 1.37
C LEU A 314 23.13 -14.45 0.53
N PRO A 315 23.71 -14.41 -0.70
CA PRO A 315 23.54 -13.27 -1.60
C PRO A 315 22.08 -12.98 -1.99
N TYR A 316 21.29 -14.03 -2.24
CA TYR A 316 19.86 -13.89 -2.50
C TYR A 316 19.13 -13.23 -1.32
N ALA A 317 19.29 -13.76 -0.11
CA ALA A 317 18.67 -13.24 1.10
C ALA A 317 19.07 -11.79 1.37
N ALA A 318 20.37 -11.48 1.25
CA ALA A 318 20.89 -10.13 1.43
C ALA A 318 20.30 -9.14 0.41
N ALA A 319 20.22 -9.54 -0.87
CA ALA A 319 19.65 -8.69 -1.92
C ALA A 319 18.17 -8.41 -1.71
N VAL A 320 17.37 -9.43 -1.40
CA VAL A 320 15.92 -9.28 -1.14
C VAL A 320 15.67 -8.39 0.07
N MET A 321 16.38 -8.61 1.18
CA MET A 321 16.27 -7.75 2.37
C MET A 321 16.69 -6.31 2.08
N MET A 322 17.77 -6.13 1.30
CA MET A 322 18.24 -4.81 0.90
C MET A 322 17.20 -4.07 0.07
N LEU A 323 16.54 -4.74 -0.88
CA LEU A 323 15.45 -4.15 -1.68
C LEU A 323 14.29 -3.69 -0.77
N SER A 324 13.86 -4.50 0.18
CA SER A 324 12.80 -4.11 1.14
C SER A 324 13.20 -2.89 1.98
N ILE A 325 14.44 -2.82 2.47
CA ILE A 325 14.95 -1.67 3.24
C ILE A 325 15.04 -0.43 2.35
N CYS A 326 15.58 -0.58 1.13
CA CYS A 326 15.75 0.53 0.19
C CYS A 326 14.41 1.10 -0.29
N TRP A 327 13.38 0.27 -0.43
CA TRP A 327 12.01 0.72 -0.72
C TRP A 327 11.50 1.68 0.34
N ALA A 328 11.49 1.22 1.60
CA ALA A 328 11.04 2.02 2.74
C ALA A 328 11.90 3.27 2.99
N PHE A 329 13.17 3.24 2.61
CA PHE A 329 14.09 4.37 2.75
C PHE A 329 13.94 5.42 1.63
N THR A 330 13.84 4.99 0.37
CA THR A 330 13.93 5.90 -0.80
C THR A 330 12.60 6.56 -1.12
N LEU A 331 11.47 5.84 -0.94
CA LEU A 331 10.14 6.35 -1.27
C LEU A 331 9.79 7.65 -0.52
N PRO A 332 10.04 7.79 0.81
CA PRO A 332 9.79 9.05 1.51
C PRO A 332 10.57 10.25 0.95
N TYR A 333 11.81 10.05 0.48
CA TYR A 333 12.60 11.13 -0.12
C TYR A 333 12.04 11.57 -1.49
N LEU A 334 11.58 10.62 -2.32
CA LEU A 334 10.90 10.90 -3.59
C LEU A 334 9.59 11.67 -3.35
N GLN A 335 8.76 11.20 -2.42
CA GLN A 335 7.51 11.86 -2.04
C GLN A 335 7.76 13.24 -1.42
N GLY A 336 8.78 13.38 -0.57
CA GLY A 336 9.17 14.66 0.02
C GLY A 336 9.63 15.67 -1.04
N ALA A 337 10.38 15.23 -2.06
CA ALA A 337 10.80 16.07 -3.18
C ALA A 337 9.58 16.53 -4.00
N LEU A 338 8.61 15.64 -4.25
CA LEU A 338 7.37 16.01 -4.92
C LEU A 338 6.56 17.03 -4.12
N ALA A 339 6.47 16.86 -2.80
CA ALA A 339 5.76 17.76 -1.91
C ALA A 339 6.35 19.18 -1.87
N GLN A 340 7.66 19.36 -2.12
CA GLN A 340 8.26 20.70 -2.23
C GLN A 340 7.80 21.47 -3.47
N LEU A 341 7.50 20.76 -4.56
CA LEU A 341 6.95 21.38 -5.77
C LEU A 341 5.44 21.63 -5.62
N ASP A 342 4.80 20.97 -4.65
CA ASP A 342 3.36 21.03 -4.41
C ASP A 342 2.94 22.23 -3.55
N ARG A 343 3.08 23.45 -4.09
CA ARG A 343 2.70 24.69 -3.39
C ARG A 343 1.21 24.76 -2.99
N PHE A 344 0.34 23.96 -3.61
CA PHE A 344 -1.11 24.05 -3.44
C PHE A 344 -1.80 22.73 -3.04
N GLY A 345 -1.06 21.65 -2.80
CA GLY A 345 -1.60 20.33 -2.42
C GLY A 345 -2.24 19.54 -3.56
N GLU A 346 -2.17 20.03 -4.80
CA GLU A 346 -2.80 19.43 -5.99
C GLU A 346 -1.93 18.31 -6.57
N LEU A 347 -0.59 18.42 -6.45
CA LEU A 347 0.35 17.43 -6.97
C LEU A 347 0.43 16.17 -6.09
N THR A 348 0.10 16.28 -4.81
CA THR A 348 0.07 15.14 -3.89
C THR A 348 -0.93 14.08 -4.34
N ALA A 349 -2.13 14.50 -4.80
CA ALA A 349 -3.14 13.57 -5.32
C ALA A 349 -2.67 12.87 -6.60
N ILE A 350 -2.03 13.61 -7.52
CA ILE A 350 -1.46 13.06 -8.75
C ILE A 350 -0.31 12.10 -8.44
N GLY A 351 0.57 12.46 -7.50
CA GLY A 351 1.67 11.61 -7.04
C GLY A 351 1.18 10.28 -6.49
N CYS A 352 0.16 10.30 -5.63
CA CYS A 352 -0.46 9.08 -5.11
C CYS A 352 -1.10 8.23 -6.22
N PHE A 353 -1.77 8.85 -7.19
CA PHE A 353 -2.35 8.14 -8.32
C PHE A 353 -1.27 7.47 -9.19
N VAL A 354 -0.24 8.22 -9.57
CA VAL A 354 0.90 7.69 -10.35
C VAL A 354 1.58 6.54 -9.60
N MET A 355 1.82 6.69 -8.30
CA MET A 355 2.40 5.66 -7.45
C MET A 355 1.57 4.37 -7.48
N MET A 356 0.26 4.45 -7.28
CA MET A 356 -0.63 3.29 -7.28
C MET A 356 -0.73 2.62 -8.66
N CYS A 357 -0.86 3.39 -9.74
CA CYS A 357 -0.86 2.83 -11.10
C CYS A 357 0.47 2.14 -11.42
N SER A 358 1.59 2.73 -11.01
CA SER A 358 2.92 2.19 -11.26
C SER A 358 3.18 0.90 -10.48
N LEU A 359 2.78 0.86 -9.21
CA LEU A 359 2.77 -0.34 -8.38
C LEU A 359 1.97 -1.47 -9.06
N SER A 360 0.83 -1.14 -9.67
CA SER A 360 0.02 -2.12 -10.39
C SER A 360 0.67 -2.60 -11.69
N LEU A 361 1.45 -1.79 -12.40
CA LEU A 361 2.09 -2.18 -13.66
C LEU A 361 3.32 -3.07 -13.45
N GLY A 362 3.99 -2.97 -12.30
CA GLY A 362 5.22 -3.68 -11.98
C GLY A 362 5.18 -5.19 -12.26
N PRO A 363 4.26 -5.95 -11.64
CA PRO A 363 4.18 -7.40 -11.82
C PRO A 363 3.90 -7.80 -13.29
N TRP A 364 3.06 -7.05 -14.01
CA TRP A 364 2.80 -7.39 -15.41
C TRP A 364 4.02 -7.17 -16.31
N LEU A 365 4.71 -6.03 -16.17
CA LEU A 365 5.90 -5.72 -16.98
C LEU A 365 7.06 -6.69 -16.69
N VAL A 366 7.32 -7.00 -15.42
CA VAL A 366 8.37 -7.96 -15.05
C VAL A 366 7.98 -9.37 -15.49
N GLY A 367 6.71 -9.76 -15.36
CA GLY A 367 6.21 -11.05 -15.84
C GLY A 367 6.38 -11.22 -17.35
N LEU A 368 6.13 -10.18 -18.14
CA LEU A 368 6.41 -10.17 -19.59
C LEU A 368 7.89 -10.35 -19.89
N GLY A 369 8.77 -9.72 -19.09
CA GLY A 369 10.21 -9.93 -19.21
C GLY A 369 10.64 -11.37 -18.90
N ILE A 370 10.06 -11.97 -17.85
CA ILE A 370 10.38 -13.35 -17.46
C ILE A 370 9.89 -14.35 -18.52
N ASP A 371 8.68 -14.18 -19.03
CA ASP A 371 8.13 -15.05 -20.08
C ASP A 371 8.92 -14.94 -21.41
N GLY A 372 9.34 -13.73 -21.78
CA GLY A 372 10.04 -13.48 -23.04
C GLY A 372 11.54 -13.80 -23.05
N GLY A 373 12.22 -13.73 -21.90
CA GLY A 373 13.68 -13.86 -21.82
C GLY A 373 14.21 -14.47 -20.53
N GLY A 374 13.35 -15.13 -19.76
CA GLY A 374 13.67 -15.74 -18.47
C GLY A 374 13.89 -14.72 -17.35
N VAL A 375 14.21 -15.24 -16.17
CA VAL A 375 14.45 -14.44 -14.95
C VAL A 375 15.48 -13.33 -15.15
N ALA A 376 16.51 -13.58 -15.98
CA ALA A 376 17.52 -12.57 -16.30
C ALA A 376 16.92 -11.32 -16.96
N LEU A 377 16.02 -11.47 -17.94
CA LEU A 377 15.37 -10.31 -18.58
C LEU A 377 14.45 -9.58 -17.60
N GLY A 378 13.70 -10.30 -16.77
CA GLY A 378 12.89 -9.69 -15.71
C GLY A 378 13.72 -8.84 -14.74
N LEU A 379 14.85 -9.37 -14.27
CA LEU A 379 15.79 -8.63 -13.41
C LEU A 379 16.47 -7.46 -14.12
N LEU A 380 16.78 -7.57 -15.42
CA LEU A 380 17.32 -6.47 -16.23
C LEU A 380 16.29 -5.34 -16.40
N LEU A 381 15.00 -5.65 -16.53
CA LEU A 381 13.94 -4.63 -16.55
C LEU A 381 13.85 -3.90 -15.21
N ILE A 382 13.92 -4.62 -14.08
CA ILE A 382 13.96 -4.02 -12.73
C ILE A 382 15.19 -3.12 -12.59
N LEU A 383 16.36 -3.60 -13.01
CA LEU A 383 17.61 -2.84 -12.99
C LEU A 383 17.51 -1.57 -13.85
N GLY A 384 16.95 -1.69 -15.05
CA GLY A 384 16.71 -0.57 -15.97
C GLY A 384 15.75 0.46 -15.38
N CYS A 385 14.69 0.03 -14.69
CA CYS A 385 13.76 0.92 -14.00
C CYS A 385 14.43 1.69 -12.86
N PHE A 386 15.26 1.03 -12.02
CA PHE A 386 16.02 1.73 -10.98
C PHE A 386 17.05 2.71 -11.57
N ALA A 387 17.74 2.34 -12.65
CA ALA A 387 18.70 3.21 -13.32
C ALA A 387 18.03 4.42 -13.96
N ALA A 388 16.88 4.23 -14.61
CA ALA A 388 16.08 5.30 -15.18
C ALA A 388 15.45 6.19 -14.09
N CYS A 389 15.03 5.62 -12.96
CA CYS A 389 14.60 6.39 -11.79
C CYS A 389 15.73 7.30 -11.27
N LEU A 390 16.95 6.76 -11.13
CA LEU A 390 18.14 7.52 -10.74
C LEU A 390 18.41 8.67 -11.71
N ALA A 391 18.34 8.40 -13.03
CA ALA A 391 18.54 9.41 -14.07
C ALA A 391 17.45 10.50 -14.07
N ALA A 392 16.19 10.15 -13.79
CA ALA A 392 15.07 11.08 -13.77
C ALA A 392 15.02 11.93 -12.48
N ALA A 393 15.28 11.32 -11.32
CA ALA A 393 15.11 11.95 -10.02
C ALA A 393 16.33 12.76 -9.55
N LEU A 394 17.57 12.36 -9.90
CA LEU A 394 18.78 13.07 -9.45
C LEU A 394 18.90 14.51 -9.95
N PRO A 395 18.68 14.82 -11.24
CA PRO A 395 18.79 16.20 -11.72
C PRO A 395 17.78 17.11 -11.03
N VAL A 396 16.58 16.61 -10.77
CA VAL A 396 15.52 17.37 -10.10
C VAL A 396 15.89 17.65 -8.65
N THR A 397 16.30 16.62 -7.90
CA THR A 397 16.61 16.74 -6.47
C THR A 397 17.83 17.63 -6.20
N ARG A 398 18.84 17.58 -7.08
CA ARG A 398 20.01 18.49 -7.01
C ARG A 398 19.61 19.94 -7.14
N VAL A 399 18.69 20.25 -8.05
CA VAL A 399 18.24 21.61 -8.29
C VAL A 399 17.35 22.11 -7.15
N THR A 400 16.50 21.25 -6.58
CA THR A 400 15.67 21.60 -5.42
C THR A 400 16.47 21.75 -4.13
N ASP A 401 17.54 20.96 -3.93
CA ASP A 401 18.43 21.11 -2.77
C ASP A 401 19.29 22.38 -2.87
N ALA A 402 19.60 22.84 -4.09
CA ALA A 402 20.39 24.05 -4.33
C ALA A 402 19.57 25.35 -4.21
N THR A 403 18.25 25.31 -4.35
CA THR A 403 17.38 26.47 -4.09
C THR A 403 17.25 26.69 -2.58
N PRO A 404 17.66 27.85 -2.03
CA PRO A 404 17.52 28.11 -0.60
C PRO A 404 16.06 27.96 -0.19
N LYS A 405 15.79 27.33 0.96
CA LYS A 405 14.48 27.44 1.61
C LYS A 405 14.26 28.93 1.84
N GLU A 406 13.35 29.56 1.12
CA GLU A 406 12.85 30.89 1.48
C GLU A 406 12.35 30.76 2.93
N THR A 407 13.14 31.29 3.86
CA THR A 407 12.76 31.43 5.26
C THR A 407 11.51 32.28 5.29
N THR A 408 10.35 31.64 5.36
CA THR A 408 9.13 32.26 5.85
C THR A 408 9.39 32.63 7.31
N ALA A 409 9.78 33.88 7.50
CA ALA A 409 9.78 34.57 8.78
C ALA A 409 8.35 34.75 9.31
#